data_AF-A0A6P7GD15-F1
#
_entry.id   AF-A0A6P7GD15-F1
#
_cell.length_a   1.000
_cell.length_b   1.000
_cell.length_c   1.000
_cell.angle_alpha   90.00
_cell.angle_beta   90.00
_cell.angle_gamma   90.00
#
_symmetry.space_group_name_H-M   'P 1'
#
loop_
_entity.id
_entity.type
_entity.pdbx_description
1 polymer ?
#
loop_
_entity_poly.entity_id
_entity_poly.type
_entity_poly.pdbx_seq_one_letter_code
_entity_poly.pdbx_strand_id
1 'polypeptide(L)'
;MGPTEVHTGKARHGVTTEKKRDLLALPDDHSLAHTIPASIRDAQGLASAFRRKFGRVAELQCQLPAPDKTLKLQDASCYLFYLVTKDTVHEQPTYQDVWDALIQLRELVLESDVQKLVMPK
;
A
#
# COMPACT_ATOMS: atom_id res chain seq x y z
N MET A 1 -2.31 -0.35 -42.05
CA MET A 1 -2.65 -0.79 -40.68
C MET A 1 -1.59 -1.77 -40.24
N GLY A 2 -0.64 -1.34 -39.42
CA GLY A 2 0.37 -2.22 -38.82
C GLY A 2 -0.18 -2.82 -37.52
N PRO A 3 0.22 -4.04 -37.14
CA PRO A 3 -0.26 -4.66 -35.92
C PRO A 3 0.22 -3.86 -34.70
N THR A 4 -0.73 -3.53 -33.82
CA THR A 4 -0.49 -2.91 -32.53
C THR A 4 0.29 -3.90 -31.67
N GLU A 5 1.55 -3.60 -31.36
CA GLU A 5 2.34 -4.37 -30.41
C GLU A 5 1.70 -4.26 -29.02
N VAL A 6 1.06 -5.35 -28.61
CA VAL A 6 0.64 -5.53 -27.22
C VAL A 6 1.92 -5.83 -26.44
N HIS A 7 2.43 -4.85 -25.71
CA HIS A 7 3.52 -5.05 -24.76
C HIS A 7 3.02 -5.84 -23.56
N THR A 8 3.06 -7.17 -23.66
CA THR A 8 2.90 -8.06 -22.52
C THR A 8 4.17 -7.99 -21.68
N GLY A 9 4.17 -7.12 -20.67
CA GLY A 9 5.29 -6.97 -19.75
C GLY A 9 5.60 -8.28 -19.03
N LYS A 10 6.72 -8.92 -19.40
CA LYS A 10 7.25 -10.10 -18.70
C LYS A 10 7.68 -9.68 -17.29
N ALA A 11 7.27 -10.42 -16.26
CA ALA A 11 7.69 -10.16 -14.88
C ALA A 11 9.22 -10.15 -14.78
N ARG A 12 9.78 -9.00 -14.39
CA ARG A 12 11.22 -8.77 -14.26
C ARG A 12 11.69 -9.50 -13.00
N HIS A 13 12.35 -10.64 -13.15
CA HIS A 13 13.04 -11.28 -12.04
C HIS A 13 14.14 -10.31 -11.54
N GLY A 14 14.12 -9.94 -10.26
CA GLY A 14 15.14 -9.08 -9.63
C GLY A 14 14.71 -7.66 -9.20
N VAL A 15 13.43 -7.29 -9.28
CA VAL A 15 12.97 -5.94 -8.87
C VAL A 15 12.67 -5.79 -7.38
N THR A 16 12.63 -6.89 -6.63
CA THR A 16 12.34 -6.90 -5.18
C THR A 16 13.37 -7.73 -4.43
N THR A 17 13.73 -7.32 -3.21
CA THR A 17 14.60 -8.08 -2.30
C THR A 17 13.82 -8.45 -1.04
N GLU A 18 13.75 -9.73 -0.70
CA GLU A 18 13.14 -10.20 0.55
C GLU A 18 14.14 -10.09 1.72
N LYS A 19 13.70 -9.54 2.85
CA LYS A 19 14.51 -9.40 4.07
C LYS A 19 13.67 -9.75 5.29
N LYS A 20 14.22 -10.56 6.20
CA LYS A 20 13.59 -10.86 7.50
C LYS A 20 13.91 -9.72 8.49
N ARG A 21 13.00 -8.75 8.60
CA ARG A 21 13.10 -7.60 9.50
C ARG A 21 11.72 -7.21 10.01
N ASP A 22 11.67 -6.50 11.13
CA ASP A 22 10.43 -5.86 11.58
C ASP A 22 10.18 -4.60 10.75
N LEU A 23 9.06 -4.59 10.02
CA LEU A 23 8.61 -3.48 9.18
C LEU A 23 8.40 -2.20 10.00
N LEU A 24 7.96 -2.33 11.26
CA LEU A 24 7.70 -1.20 12.16
C LEU A 24 8.97 -0.68 12.83
N ALA A 25 10.10 -1.37 12.72
CA ALA A 25 11.39 -0.92 13.23
C ALA A 25 12.30 -0.35 12.14
N LEU A 26 11.79 -0.20 10.92
CA LEU A 26 12.56 0.39 9.83
C LEU A 26 12.82 1.88 10.07
N PRO A 27 14.01 2.37 9.67
CA PRO A 27 14.33 3.79 9.73
C PRO A 27 13.43 4.62 8.80
N ASP A 28 13.27 5.88 9.15
CA ASP A 28 12.37 6.85 8.51
C ASP A 28 12.83 7.30 7.11
N ASP A 29 13.80 6.60 6.50
CA ASP A 29 14.25 6.75 5.11
C ASP A 29 13.61 5.71 4.16
N HIS A 30 12.65 4.92 4.66
CA HIS A 30 11.88 3.96 3.86
C HIS A 30 10.40 4.32 3.86
N SER A 31 9.83 4.44 2.66
CA SER A 31 8.38 4.48 2.52
C SER A 31 7.80 3.07 2.72
N LEU A 32 6.64 2.98 3.35
CA LEU A 32 6.02 1.71 3.73
C LEU A 32 4.67 1.57 3.03
N ALA A 33 4.37 0.37 2.56
CA ALA A 33 3.04 0.01 2.08
C ALA A 33 2.51 -1.19 2.87
N HIS A 34 1.21 -1.19 3.18
CA HIS A 34 0.54 -2.38 3.70
C HIS A 34 -0.95 -2.36 3.37
N THR A 35 -1.61 -3.51 3.52
CA THR A 35 -3.05 -3.63 3.31
C THR A 35 -3.84 -3.31 4.58
N ILE A 36 -5.03 -2.74 4.40
CA ILE A 36 -6.00 -2.42 5.46
C ILE A 36 -7.45 -2.67 5.00
N PRO A 37 -8.39 -2.87 5.93
CA PRO A 37 -9.80 -2.71 5.64
C PRO A 37 -10.20 -1.22 5.60
N ALA A 38 -11.30 -0.89 4.93
CA ALA A 38 -11.92 0.43 4.98
C ALA A 38 -12.41 0.80 6.40
N SER A 39 -12.79 -0.21 7.20
CA SER A 39 -13.06 -0.12 8.64
C SER A 39 -11.75 0.07 9.45
N ILE A 40 -11.01 1.16 9.22
CA ILE A 40 -9.67 1.42 9.79
C ILE A 40 -9.62 1.31 11.32
N ARG A 41 -10.71 1.70 11.99
CA ARG A 41 -10.84 1.65 13.46
C ARG A 41 -10.97 0.24 14.03
N ASP A 42 -11.32 -0.72 13.19
CA ASP A 42 -11.46 -2.12 13.58
C ASP A 42 -10.29 -2.97 13.09
N ALA A 43 -9.35 -2.37 12.36
CA ALA A 43 -8.21 -3.05 11.77
C ALA A 43 -7.40 -3.85 12.81
N GLN A 44 -7.02 -5.09 12.45
CA GLN A 44 -6.31 -6.05 13.30
C GLN A 44 -4.90 -6.34 12.78
N GLY A 45 -4.12 -7.15 13.51
CA GLY A 45 -2.80 -7.60 13.08
C GLY A 45 -1.83 -6.44 12.83
N LEU A 46 -1.10 -6.51 11.72
CA LEU A 46 -0.12 -5.49 11.32
C LEU A 46 -0.77 -4.10 11.19
N ALA A 47 -1.97 -4.01 10.61
CA ALA A 47 -2.68 -2.74 10.46
C ALA A 47 -3.00 -2.07 11.80
N SER A 48 -3.35 -2.86 12.82
CA SER A 48 -3.53 -2.35 14.18
C SER A 48 -2.23 -1.79 14.77
N ALA A 49 -1.09 -2.42 14.46
CA ALA A 49 0.22 -2.00 14.93
C ALA A 49 0.68 -0.73 14.22
N PHE A 50 0.46 -0.60 12.91
CA PHE A 50 0.63 0.65 12.17
C PHE A 50 -0.21 1.78 12.77
N ARG A 51 -1.48 1.52 13.07
CA ARG A 51 -2.35 2.51 13.71
C ARG A 51 -1.83 2.96 15.07
N ARG A 52 -1.33 2.04 15.89
CA ARG A 52 -0.75 2.38 17.21
C ARG A 52 0.54 3.19 17.08
N LYS A 53 1.38 2.89 16.07
CA LYS A 53 2.66 3.56 15.84
C LYS A 53 2.49 4.94 15.20
N PHE A 54 1.79 5.00 14.07
CA PHE A 54 1.70 6.20 13.21
C PHE A 54 0.43 7.03 13.44
N GLY A 55 -0.62 6.45 14.04
CA GLY A 55 -1.86 7.17 14.34
C GLY A 55 -2.59 7.69 13.11
N ARG A 56 -3.02 8.96 13.16
CA ARG A 56 -3.57 9.73 12.02
C ARG A 56 -4.79 9.14 11.31
N VAL A 57 -5.59 8.37 12.05
CA VAL A 57 -6.82 7.74 11.54
C VAL A 57 -7.79 8.75 10.94
N ALA A 58 -7.90 9.96 11.52
CA ALA A 58 -8.79 10.99 11.01
C ALA A 58 -8.39 11.44 9.59
N GLU A 59 -7.10 11.60 9.32
CA GLU A 59 -6.59 11.97 7.99
C GLU A 59 -6.86 10.87 6.96
N LEU A 60 -6.71 9.60 7.35
CA LEU A 60 -7.07 8.46 6.49
C LEU A 60 -8.57 8.43 6.21
N GLN A 61 -9.42 8.73 7.21
CA GLN A 61 -10.86 8.79 7.03
C GLN A 61 -11.30 9.92 6.09
N CYS A 62 -10.63 11.07 6.13
CA CYS A 62 -10.89 12.19 5.20
C CYS A 62 -10.61 11.82 3.73
N GLN A 63 -9.79 10.80 3.47
CA GLN A 63 -9.51 10.30 2.12
C GLN A 63 -10.59 9.33 1.59
N LEU A 64 -11.68 9.11 2.35
CA LEU A 64 -12.83 8.27 1.96
C LEU A 64 -12.40 6.85 1.55
N PRO A 65 -11.85 6.07 2.51
CA PRO A 65 -11.34 4.73 2.24
C PRO A 65 -12.45 3.81 1.72
N ALA A 66 -12.13 3.08 0.65
CA ALA A 66 -12.98 2.06 0.04
C ALA A 66 -12.08 0.98 -0.58
N PRO A 67 -12.52 -0.29 -0.65
CA PRO A 67 -11.83 -1.31 -1.44
C PRO A 67 -11.52 -0.76 -2.83
N ASP A 68 -10.37 -1.14 -3.41
CA ASP A 68 -9.79 -0.62 -4.66
C ASP A 68 -8.86 0.59 -4.52
N LYS A 69 -8.90 1.31 -3.39
CA LYS A 69 -8.11 2.55 -3.20
C LYS A 69 -6.79 2.34 -2.49
N THR A 70 -5.82 3.20 -2.80
CA THR A 70 -4.62 3.39 -1.96
C THR A 70 -4.60 4.78 -1.34
N LEU A 71 -4.53 4.83 -0.01
CA LEU A 71 -4.40 6.07 0.74
C LEU A 71 -2.92 6.42 0.94
N LYS A 72 -2.61 7.72 1.06
CA LYS A 72 -1.24 8.21 1.23
C LYS A 72 -1.17 9.19 2.41
N LEU A 73 -0.17 9.01 3.26
CA LEU A 73 0.24 10.01 4.26
C LEU A 73 1.73 10.32 4.08
N GLN A 74 2.10 11.59 4.14
CA GLN A 74 3.50 11.98 4.27
C GLN A 74 3.93 11.85 5.73
N ASP A 75 5.05 11.18 5.99
CA ASP A 75 5.64 10.96 7.31
C ASP A 75 7.13 11.34 7.26
N ALA A 76 7.45 12.53 7.79
CA ALA A 76 8.74 13.19 7.62
C ALA A 76 9.17 13.28 6.13
N SER A 77 10.28 12.64 5.76
CA SER A 77 10.80 12.57 4.39
C SER A 77 10.30 11.36 3.59
N CYS A 78 9.43 10.53 4.18
CA CYS A 78 8.91 9.31 3.57
C CYS A 78 7.37 9.33 3.48
N TYR A 79 6.83 8.25 2.93
CA TYR A 79 5.40 8.08 2.75
C TYR A 79 4.90 6.76 3.33
N LEU A 80 3.70 6.80 3.88
CA LEU A 80 2.93 5.65 4.30
C LEU A 80 1.79 5.44 3.31
N PHE A 81 1.76 4.27 2.69
CA PHE A 81 0.74 3.85 1.74
C PHE A 81 -0.14 2.77 2.35
N TYR A 82 -1.45 2.95 2.25
CA TYR A 82 -2.44 2.06 2.83
C TYR A 82 -3.35 1.54 1.72
N LEU A 83 -3.12 0.30 1.29
CA LEU A 83 -3.93 -0.34 0.26
C LEU A 83 -5.23 -0.82 0.93
N VAL A 84 -6.35 -0.23 0.57
CA VAL A 84 -7.66 -0.63 1.07
C VAL A 84 -8.16 -1.78 0.20
N THR A 85 -8.17 -2.99 0.74
CA THR A 85 -8.43 -4.20 -0.06
C THR A 85 -9.75 -4.90 0.29
N LYS A 86 -10.46 -4.40 1.30
CA LYS A 86 -11.74 -4.95 1.77
C LYS A 86 -12.47 -3.92 2.64
N ASP A 87 -13.78 -4.06 2.80
CA ASP A 87 -14.56 -3.13 3.62
C ASP A 87 -14.29 -3.37 5.10
N THR A 88 -14.37 -4.62 5.55
CA THR A 88 -14.26 -4.99 6.96
C THR A 88 -13.14 -5.99 7.23
N VAL A 89 -12.79 -6.18 8.51
CA VAL A 89 -11.79 -7.19 8.90
C VAL A 89 -12.22 -8.63 8.63
N HIS A 90 -13.53 -8.90 8.61
CA HIS A 90 -14.09 -10.24 8.50
C HIS A 90 -14.18 -10.75 7.06
N GLU A 91 -14.10 -9.85 6.09
CA GLU A 91 -14.15 -10.18 4.68
C GLU A 91 -12.79 -10.61 4.15
N GLN A 92 -12.84 -11.34 3.04
CA GLN A 92 -11.68 -11.64 2.22
C GLN A 92 -11.55 -10.56 1.13
N PRO A 93 -10.33 -10.06 0.86
CA PRO A 93 -10.14 -9.15 -0.24
C PRO A 93 -10.38 -9.87 -1.57
N THR A 94 -10.95 -9.18 -2.56
CA THR A 94 -10.99 -9.73 -3.92
C THR A 94 -9.66 -9.47 -4.62
N TYR A 95 -9.33 -10.30 -5.62
CA TYR A 95 -8.12 -10.08 -6.42
C TYR A 95 -8.18 -8.74 -7.16
N GLN A 96 -9.38 -8.33 -7.59
CA GLN A 96 -9.61 -7.07 -8.29
C GLN A 96 -9.30 -5.88 -7.39
N ASP A 97 -9.83 -5.85 -6.16
CA ASP A 97 -9.59 -4.74 -5.22
C ASP A 97 -8.09 -4.60 -4.89
N VAL A 98 -7.40 -5.73 -4.72
CA VAL A 98 -5.94 -5.73 -4.49
C VAL A 98 -5.19 -5.21 -5.72
N TRP A 99 -5.58 -5.64 -6.91
CA TRP A 99 -4.95 -5.24 -8.16
C TRP A 99 -5.11 -3.73 -8.42
N ASP A 100 -6.31 -3.20 -8.25
CA ASP A 100 -6.61 -1.79 -8.46
C ASP A 100 -5.90 -0.91 -7.42
N ALA A 101 -5.86 -1.34 -6.15
CA ALA A 101 -5.08 -0.66 -5.12
C ALA A 101 -3.59 -0.64 -5.47
N LEU A 102 -3.04 -1.73 -6.02
CA LEU A 102 -1.64 -1.79 -6.47
C LEU A 102 -1.35 -0.87 -7.66
N ILE A 103 -2.29 -0.72 -8.60
CA ILE A 103 -2.15 0.24 -9.70
C ILE A 103 -2.06 1.67 -9.14
N GLN A 104 -2.97 2.04 -8.23
CA GLN A 104 -2.94 3.35 -7.58
C GLN A 104 -1.66 3.55 -6.76
N LEU A 105 -1.19 2.51 -6.06
CA LEU A 105 0.09 2.56 -5.33
C LEU A 105 1.25 2.92 -6.28
N ARG A 106 1.31 2.29 -7.45
CA ARG A 106 2.35 2.56 -8.45
C ARG A 106 2.32 4.03 -8.86
N GLU A 107 1.14 4.60 -9.14
CA GLU A 107 0.98 6.01 -9.52
C GLU A 107 1.47 6.93 -8.41
N LEU A 108 1.01 6.71 -7.17
CA LEU A 108 1.39 7.51 -6.02
C LEU A 108 2.89 7.45 -5.71
N VAL A 109 3.52 6.27 -5.88
CA VAL A 109 4.96 6.08 -5.70
C VAL A 109 5.75 6.88 -6.73
N LEU A 110 5.31 6.89 -7.99
CA LEU A 110 5.94 7.65 -9.07
C LEU A 110 5.79 9.16 -8.86
N GLU A 111 4.58 9.62 -8.52
CA GLU A 111 4.30 11.04 -8.25
C GLU A 111 5.08 11.59 -7.06
N SER A 112 5.35 10.73 -6.07
CA SER A 112 6.02 11.12 -4.83
C SER A 112 7.54 10.91 -4.87
N ASP A 113 8.09 10.53 -6.03
CA ASP A 113 9.51 10.21 -6.27
C ASP A 113 10.09 9.21 -5.24
N VAL A 114 9.29 8.21 -4.87
CA VAL A 114 9.68 7.22 -3.85
C VAL A 114 10.67 6.21 -4.45
N GLN A 115 11.89 6.25 -3.94
CA GLN A 115 12.99 5.37 -4.37
C GLN A 115 13.07 4.05 -3.59
N LYS A 116 12.55 4.02 -2.36
CA LYS A 116 12.57 2.84 -1.48
C LYS A 116 11.18 2.60 -0.91
N LEU A 117 10.53 1.54 -1.38
CA LEU A 117 9.25 1.07 -0.87
C LEU A 117 9.43 -0.30 -0.22
N VAL A 118 8.91 -0.48 1.00
CA VAL A 118 8.89 -1.77 1.69
C VAL A 118 7.44 -2.18 1.95
N MET A 119 7.14 -3.44 1.65
CA MET A 119 5.82 -4.04 1.85
C MET A 119 5.97 -5.39 2.58
N PRO A 120 5.05 -5.76 3.49
CA PRO A 120 5.01 -7.09 4.07
C PRO A 120 4.64 -8.14 2.99
N LYS A 121 4.91 -9.41 3.27
CA LYS A 121 4.54 -10.53 2.41
C LYS A 121 3.07 -10.88 2.52
#